data_AF-I3EH65-F1
#
_entry.id   AF-I3EH65-F1
#
_cell.length_a   1.000
_cell.length_b   1.000
_cell.length_c   1.000
_cell.angle_alpha   90.00
_cell.angle_beta   90.00
_cell.angle_gamma   90.00
#
_symmetry.space_group_name_H-M   'P 1'
#
loop_
_entity.id
_entity.type
_entity.pdbx_description
1 polymer ?
#
loop_
_entity_poly.entity_id
_entity_poly.type
_entity_poly.pdbx_seq_one_letter_code
_entity_poly.pdbx_strand_id
1 'polypeptide(L)'
;MLAQETETEQEEIKKIKVAQQEMEERQEQATLKKQALSTTLSQTTAQVIQLRRTLKQEEEREEKEGERMKKEIEYYANLFNLYISTVEDGSVLFLFKIEGNEYYFQISMTDTYSIIKASISEKCYKSALDELESTHDFFLFVKRMKELFEEESARKQKENITE
;
A
#
# COMPACT_ATOMS: atom_id res chain seq x y z
N MET A 1 -76.71 34.66 -30.49
CA MET A 1 -76.01 33.42 -30.86
C MET A 1 -74.63 33.73 -31.42
N LEU A 2 -74.49 34.39 -32.58
CA LEU A 2 -73.18 34.72 -33.18
C LEU A 2 -72.16 35.46 -32.28
N ALA A 3 -72.61 36.39 -31.43
CA ALA A 3 -71.72 37.14 -30.53
C ALA A 3 -71.16 36.29 -29.37
N GLN A 4 -71.91 35.27 -28.93
CA GLN A 4 -71.48 34.34 -27.88
C GLN A 4 -70.51 33.30 -28.44
N GLU A 5 -70.75 32.82 -29.65
CA GLU A 5 -69.87 31.88 -30.36
C GLU A 5 -68.50 32.51 -30.64
N THR A 6 -68.46 33.80 -30.99
CA THR A 6 -67.21 34.55 -31.21
C THR A 6 -66.46 34.88 -29.92
N GLU A 7 -67.14 35.11 -28.80
CA GLU A 7 -66.49 35.22 -27.47
C GLU A 7 -65.85 33.89 -27.04
N THR A 8 -66.54 32.76 -27.26
CA THR A 8 -65.98 31.43 -26.96
C THR A 8 -64.78 31.07 -27.84
N GLU A 9 -64.80 31.40 -29.13
CA GLU A 9 -63.65 31.18 -30.02
C GLU A 9 -62.43 32.03 -29.63
N GLN A 10 -62.64 33.29 -29.19
CA GLN A 10 -61.54 34.14 -28.72
C GLN A 10 -60.90 33.62 -27.44
N GLU A 11 -61.70 33.08 -26.51
CA GLU A 11 -61.19 32.43 -25.30
C GLU A 11 -60.41 31.15 -25.59
N GLU A 12 -60.88 30.33 -26.53
CA GLU A 12 -60.15 29.14 -26.97
C GLU A 12 -58.82 29.48 -27.65
N ILE A 13 -58.79 30.48 -28.54
CA ILE A 13 -57.56 30.96 -29.17
C ILE A 13 -56.57 31.47 -28.10
N LYS A 14 -57.06 32.17 -27.07
CA LYS A 14 -56.22 32.65 -25.98
C LYS A 14 -55.62 31.49 -25.17
N LYS A 15 -56.41 30.46 -24.86
CA LYS A 15 -55.93 29.24 -24.19
C LYS A 15 -54.88 28.50 -25.03
N ILE A 16 -55.09 28.38 -26.33
CA ILE A 16 -54.14 27.75 -27.26
C ILE A 16 -52.82 28.52 -27.29
N LYS A 17 -52.86 29.85 -27.34
CA LYS A 17 -51.64 30.69 -27.33
C LYS A 17 -50.84 30.56 -26.03
N VAL A 18 -51.52 30.52 -24.87
CA VAL A 18 -50.86 30.30 -23.57
C VAL A 18 -50.23 28.91 -23.53
N ALA A 19 -50.94 27.88 -23.98
CA ALA A 19 -50.41 26.52 -24.03
C ALA A 19 -49.21 26.39 -24.99
N GLN A 20 -49.19 27.13 -26.11
CA GLN A 20 -48.04 27.21 -27.01
C GLN A 20 -46.84 27.86 -26.34
N GLN A 21 -47.01 28.98 -25.64
CA GLN A 21 -45.92 29.63 -24.91
C GLN A 21 -45.35 28.72 -23.80
N GLU A 22 -46.21 28.08 -23.01
CA GLU A 22 -45.74 27.14 -21.97
C GLU A 22 -44.97 25.95 -22.56
N MET A 23 -45.36 25.50 -23.76
CA MET A 23 -44.68 24.42 -24.47
C MET A 23 -43.30 24.86 -24.97
N GLU A 24 -43.20 26.07 -25.54
CA GLU A 24 -41.94 26.68 -25.98
C GLU A 24 -40.98 26.87 -24.80
N GLU A 25 -41.45 27.40 -23.67
CA GLU A 25 -40.64 27.56 -22.45
C GLU A 25 -40.13 26.21 -21.92
N ARG A 26 -40.98 25.17 -21.90
CA ARG A 26 -40.55 23.82 -21.51
C ARG A 26 -39.51 23.24 -22.46
N GLN A 27 -39.66 23.48 -23.76
CA GLN A 27 -38.72 23.00 -24.77
C GLN A 27 -37.37 23.71 -24.66
N GLU A 28 -37.36 25.01 -24.38
CA GLU A 28 -36.15 25.79 -24.15
C GLU A 28 -35.44 25.31 -22.88
N GLN A 29 -36.16 25.13 -21.77
CA GLN A 29 -35.60 24.57 -20.54
C GLN A 29 -35.04 23.15 -20.73
N ALA A 30 -35.72 22.29 -21.49
CA ALA A 30 -35.24 20.94 -21.79
C ALA A 30 -33.94 20.98 -22.62
N THR A 31 -33.82 21.92 -23.55
CA THR A 31 -32.64 22.11 -24.38
C THR A 31 -31.44 22.59 -23.55
N LEU A 32 -31.66 23.57 -22.66
CA LEU A 32 -30.64 24.05 -21.72
C LEU A 32 -30.16 22.94 -20.78
N LYS A 33 -31.09 22.15 -20.21
CA LYS A 33 -30.75 20.99 -19.37
C LYS A 33 -29.94 19.95 -20.15
N LYS A 34 -30.32 19.65 -21.39
CA LYS A 34 -29.58 18.71 -22.25
C LYS A 34 -28.16 19.19 -22.50
N GLN A 35 -27.97 20.48 -22.80
CA GLN A 35 -26.63 21.06 -23.01
C GLN A 35 -25.79 21.01 -21.73
N ALA A 36 -26.35 21.40 -20.59
CA ALA A 36 -25.67 21.33 -19.30
C ALA A 36 -25.23 19.89 -18.97
N LEU A 37 -26.13 18.91 -19.11
CA LEU A 37 -25.84 17.49 -18.89
C LEU A 37 -24.77 16.97 -19.85
N SER A 38 -24.81 17.36 -21.13
CA SER A 38 -23.80 16.98 -22.12
C SER A 38 -22.41 17.52 -21.75
N THR A 39 -22.34 18.77 -21.30
CA THR A 39 -21.08 19.38 -20.85
C THR A 39 -20.54 18.68 -19.60
N THR A 40 -21.39 18.43 -18.61
CA THR A 40 -21.01 17.69 -17.40
C THR A 40 -20.53 16.29 -17.73
N LEU A 41 -21.24 15.54 -18.58
CA LEU A 41 -20.85 14.20 -18.99
C LEU A 41 -19.48 14.21 -19.69
N SER A 42 -19.22 15.19 -20.56
CA SER A 42 -17.93 15.33 -21.23
C SER A 42 -16.79 15.61 -20.23
N GLN A 43 -17.01 16.52 -19.28
CA GLN A 43 -16.05 16.85 -18.24
C GLN A 43 -15.74 15.64 -17.34
N THR A 44 -16.77 14.96 -16.84
CA THR A 44 -16.60 13.76 -16.01
C THR A 44 -15.90 12.66 -16.79
N THR A 45 -16.23 12.47 -18.07
CA THR A 45 -15.56 11.48 -18.93
C THR A 45 -14.07 11.79 -19.08
N ALA A 46 -13.72 13.06 -19.29
CA ALA A 46 -12.32 13.49 -19.36
C ALA A 46 -11.57 13.24 -18.04
N GLN A 47 -12.21 13.54 -16.89
CA GLN A 47 -11.66 13.25 -15.56
C GLN A 47 -11.43 11.75 -15.34
N VAL A 48 -12.38 10.89 -15.72
CA VAL A 48 -12.22 9.44 -15.61
C VAL A 48 -11.05 8.95 -16.47
N ILE A 49 -10.90 9.46 -17.70
CA ILE A 49 -9.77 9.12 -18.57
C ILE A 49 -8.45 9.55 -17.93
N GLN A 50 -8.40 10.76 -17.35
CA GLN A 50 -7.22 11.25 -16.66
C GLN A 50 -6.85 10.38 -15.46
N LEU A 51 -7.82 10.07 -14.59
CA LEU A 51 -7.61 9.20 -13.42
C LEU A 51 -7.11 7.81 -13.83
N ARG A 52 -7.67 7.23 -14.90
CA ARG A 52 -7.18 5.93 -15.42
C ARG A 52 -5.74 6.01 -15.90
N ARG A 53 -5.33 7.12 -16.52
CA ARG A 53 -3.93 7.31 -16.95
C ARG A 53 -3.00 7.45 -15.74
N THR A 54 -3.40 8.22 -14.73
CA THR A 54 -2.63 8.37 -13.50
C THR A 54 -2.49 7.04 -12.76
N LEU A 55 -3.59 6.28 -12.62
CA LEU A 55 -3.54 4.95 -12.01
C LEU A 55 -2.55 4.04 -12.72
N LYS A 56 -2.60 3.98 -14.06
CA LYS A 56 -1.67 3.17 -14.84
C LYS A 56 -0.21 3.59 -14.63
N GLN A 57 0.06 4.90 -14.52
CA GLN A 57 1.41 5.40 -14.27
C GLN A 57 1.92 5.04 -12.87
N GLU A 58 1.07 5.10 -11.85
CA GLU A 58 1.41 4.69 -10.50
C GLU A 58 1.63 3.17 -10.42
N GLU A 59 0.79 2.36 -11.06
CA GLU A 59 0.99 0.90 -11.17
C GLU A 59 2.34 0.56 -11.80
N GLU A 60 2.69 1.19 -12.93
CA GLU A 60 4.00 1.02 -13.58
C GLU A 60 5.17 1.50 -12.71
N ARG A 61 4.95 2.50 -11.84
CA ARG A 61 5.97 3.01 -10.91
C ARG A 61 6.18 2.04 -9.76
N GLU A 62 5.10 1.57 -9.14
CA GLU A 62 5.13 0.60 -8.04
C GLU A 62 5.78 -0.71 -8.50
N GLU A 63 5.47 -1.20 -9.70
CA GLU A 63 6.09 -2.40 -10.26
C GLU A 63 7.61 -2.25 -10.40
N LYS A 64 8.08 -1.12 -10.97
CA LYS A 64 9.51 -0.84 -11.11
C LYS A 64 10.21 -0.65 -9.78
N GLU A 65 9.57 0.02 -8.83
CA GLU A 65 10.10 0.20 -7.47
C GLU A 65 10.20 -1.14 -6.75
N GLY A 66 9.18 -1.99 -6.86
CA GLY A 66 9.15 -3.34 -6.32
C GLY A 66 10.26 -4.23 -6.89
N GLU A 67 10.46 -4.22 -8.22
CA GLU A 67 11.56 -4.94 -8.85
C GLU A 67 12.94 -4.45 -8.40
N ARG A 68 13.12 -3.12 -8.27
CA ARG A 68 14.37 -2.54 -7.77
C ARG A 68 14.63 -2.96 -6.33
N MET A 69 13.63 -2.83 -5.45
CA MET A 69 13.76 -3.23 -4.04
C MET A 69 14.06 -4.71 -3.91
N LYS A 70 13.44 -5.58 -4.71
CA LYS A 70 13.73 -7.02 -4.71
C LYS A 70 15.19 -7.31 -5.05
N LYS A 71 15.74 -6.64 -6.09
CA LYS A 71 17.15 -6.77 -6.47
C LYS A 71 18.09 -6.25 -5.39
N GLU A 72 17.77 -5.13 -4.75
CA GLU A 72 18.57 -4.57 -3.66
C GLU A 72 18.56 -5.48 -2.43
N ILE A 73 17.39 -5.99 -2.03
CA ILE A 73 17.26 -6.94 -0.93
C ILE A 73 18.08 -8.21 -1.21
N GLU A 74 17.98 -8.78 -2.40
CA GLU A 74 18.76 -9.96 -2.80
C GLU A 74 20.27 -9.68 -2.80
N TYR A 75 20.68 -8.52 -3.32
CA TYR A 75 22.07 -8.09 -3.31
C TYR A 75 22.63 -8.01 -1.89
N TYR A 76 21.94 -7.34 -0.96
CA TYR A 76 22.40 -7.22 0.42
C TYR A 76 22.30 -8.54 1.19
N ALA A 77 21.30 -9.36 0.92
CA ALA A 77 21.17 -10.67 1.55
C ALA A 77 22.38 -11.57 1.22
N ASN A 78 22.84 -11.54 -0.03
CA ASN A 78 24.02 -12.26 -0.47
C ASN A 78 25.32 -11.61 0.05
N LEU A 79 25.41 -10.28 0.07
CA LEU A 79 26.60 -9.57 0.54
C LEU A 79 26.88 -9.83 2.03
N PHE A 80 25.83 -9.84 2.85
CA PHE A 80 25.95 -10.02 4.31
C PHE A 80 25.72 -11.46 4.76
N ASN A 81 25.34 -12.36 3.85
CA ASN A 81 24.83 -13.70 4.17
C ASN A 81 23.72 -13.62 5.25
N LEU A 82 22.81 -12.66 5.11
CA LEU A 82 21.78 -12.33 6.09
C LEU A 82 20.44 -12.14 5.39
N TYR A 83 19.44 -12.93 5.79
CA TYR A 83 18.06 -12.76 5.37
C TYR A 83 17.22 -12.21 6.53
N ILE A 84 16.39 -11.22 6.25
CA ILE A 84 15.51 -10.57 7.22
C ILE A 84 14.08 -10.72 6.72
N SER A 85 13.18 -11.24 7.56
CA SER A 85 11.77 -11.39 7.21
C SER A 85 10.85 -11.06 8.39
N THR A 86 9.71 -10.44 8.11
CA THR A 86 8.65 -10.23 9.09
C THR A 86 7.84 -11.50 9.30
N VAL A 87 7.45 -11.78 10.55
CA VAL A 87 6.59 -12.90 10.94
C VAL A 87 5.18 -12.38 11.23
N GLU A 88 4.16 -13.23 11.12
CA GLU A 88 2.74 -12.86 11.28
C GLU A 88 2.41 -12.20 12.62
N ASP A 89 3.17 -12.51 13.67
CA ASP A 89 3.02 -11.93 15.02
C ASP A 89 3.63 -10.51 15.15
N GLY A 90 4.16 -9.95 14.06
CA GLY A 90 4.79 -8.62 14.02
C GLY A 90 6.26 -8.62 14.44
N SER A 91 6.84 -9.78 14.79
CA SER A 91 8.26 -9.91 15.07
C SER A 91 9.10 -10.01 13.79
N VAL A 92 10.40 -9.83 13.93
CA VAL A 92 11.35 -9.88 12.81
C VAL A 92 12.34 -11.03 13.00
N LEU A 93 12.45 -11.89 12.00
CA LEU A 93 13.41 -12.99 11.93
C LEU A 93 14.66 -12.55 11.18
N PHE A 94 15.82 -12.75 11.80
CA PHE A 94 17.13 -12.58 11.20
C PHE A 94 17.76 -13.96 11.04
N LEU A 95 18.17 -14.31 9.82
CA LEU A 95 18.80 -15.59 9.48
C LEU A 95 20.15 -15.34 8.80
N PHE A 96 21.21 -15.78 9.46
CA PHE A 96 22.59 -15.73 9.00
C PHE A 96 23.02 -17.07 8.44
N LYS A 97 23.72 -17.05 7.30
CA LYS A 97 24.44 -18.21 6.77
C LYS A 97 25.92 -18.08 7.11
N ILE A 98 26.40 -18.92 8.02
CA ILE A 98 27.79 -18.93 8.49
C ILE A 98 28.37 -20.31 8.18
N GLU A 99 29.39 -20.34 7.32
CA GLU A 99 30.12 -21.57 6.94
C GLU A 99 29.20 -22.71 6.47
N GLY A 100 28.12 -22.36 5.75
CA GLY A 100 27.14 -23.31 5.24
C GLY A 100 26.05 -23.73 6.23
N ASN A 101 26.11 -23.28 7.48
CA ASN A 101 25.08 -23.50 8.50
C ASN A 101 24.19 -22.26 8.68
N GLU A 102 22.93 -22.49 9.04
CA GLU A 102 21.97 -21.42 9.30
C GLU A 102 21.86 -21.14 10.80
N TYR A 103 22.06 -19.88 11.17
CA TYR A 103 21.86 -19.36 12.52
C TYR A 103 20.82 -18.26 12.48
N TYR A 104 19.91 -18.25 13.44
CA TYR A 104 18.83 -17.27 13.45
C TYR A 104 18.51 -16.75 14.84
N PHE A 105 17.88 -15.58 14.87
CA PHE A 105 17.12 -15.08 16.00
C PHE A 105 15.86 -14.35 15.52
N GLN A 106 14.78 -14.44 16.30
CA GLN A 106 13.51 -13.77 16.08
C GLN A 106 13.29 -12.79 17.23
N ILE A 107 13.11 -11.50 16.92
CA ILE A 107 12.98 -10.43 17.91
C ILE A 107 11.64 -9.69 17.75
N SER A 108 10.96 -9.48 18.87
CA SER A 108 9.85 -8.54 18.99
C SER A 108 10.37 -7.17 19.40
N MET A 109 9.81 -6.10 18.81
CA MET A 109 10.25 -4.71 19.01
C MET A 109 9.08 -3.76 19.34
N THR A 110 7.92 -4.29 19.74
CA THR A 110 6.67 -3.52 19.84
C THR A 110 6.66 -2.55 21.02
N ASP A 111 7.19 -2.95 22.18
CA ASP A 111 7.28 -2.13 23.41
C ASP A 111 8.64 -2.28 24.12
N THR A 112 9.21 -3.48 24.05
CA THR A 112 10.53 -3.85 24.56
C THR A 112 11.21 -4.77 23.55
N TYR A 113 12.53 -4.93 23.67
CA TYR A 113 13.26 -5.90 22.87
C TYR A 113 13.15 -7.27 23.53
N SER A 114 12.55 -8.23 22.85
CA SER A 114 12.50 -9.61 23.37
C SER A 114 12.79 -10.62 22.27
N ILE A 115 13.72 -11.53 22.56
CA ILE A 115 14.05 -12.63 21.67
C ILE A 115 13.00 -13.73 21.87
N ILE A 116 12.18 -13.97 20.85
CA ILE A 116 11.12 -14.99 20.86
C ILE A 116 11.75 -16.38 20.67
N LYS A 117 12.69 -16.49 19.73
CA LYS A 117 13.41 -17.73 19.39
C LYS A 117 14.82 -17.41 18.91
N ALA A 118 15.77 -18.27 19.22
CA ALA A 118 17.13 -18.19 18.69
C ALA A 118 17.72 -19.59 18.51
N SER A 119 18.66 -19.70 17.57
CA SER A 119 19.43 -20.91 17.28
C SER A 119 20.53 -21.22 18.31
N ILE A 120 20.82 -20.29 19.21
CA ILE A 120 21.80 -20.42 20.30
C ILE A 120 21.13 -20.19 21.65
N SER A 121 21.78 -20.62 22.73
CA SER A 121 21.23 -20.49 24.09
C SER A 121 21.13 -19.02 24.54
N GLU A 122 20.08 -18.70 25.31
CA GLU A 122 19.88 -17.38 25.93
C GLU A 122 21.10 -16.87 26.70
N LYS A 123 21.82 -17.77 27.38
CA LYS A 123 23.02 -17.42 28.13
C LYS A 123 24.10 -16.75 27.26
N CYS A 124 24.13 -17.07 25.96
CA CYS A 124 25.11 -16.53 25.01
C CYS A 124 24.75 -15.10 24.59
N TYR A 125 23.47 -14.81 24.33
CA TYR A 125 23.03 -13.50 23.80
C TYR A 125 22.47 -12.54 24.84
N LYS A 126 22.24 -12.98 26.08
CA LYS A 126 21.61 -12.14 27.11
C LYS A 126 22.32 -10.81 27.33
N SER A 127 23.65 -10.81 27.42
CA SER A 127 24.42 -9.58 27.59
C SER A 127 24.26 -8.61 26.41
N ALA A 128 24.11 -9.13 25.18
CA ALA A 128 23.88 -8.29 24.00
C ALA A 128 22.45 -7.73 23.99
N LEU A 129 21.47 -8.51 24.47
CA LEU A 129 20.09 -8.06 24.61
C LEU A 129 19.97 -6.95 25.68
N ASP A 130 20.63 -7.13 26.83
CA ASP A 130 20.68 -6.11 27.89
C ASP A 130 21.36 -4.81 27.38
N GLU A 131 22.41 -4.94 26.55
CA GLU A 131 23.06 -3.79 25.89
C GLU A 131 22.12 -3.10 24.88
N LEU A 132 21.33 -3.87 24.12
CA LEU A 132 20.33 -3.32 23.21
C LEU A 132 19.25 -2.53 23.95
N GLU A 133 18.76 -3.04 25.08
CA GLU A 133 17.80 -2.32 25.92
C GLU A 133 18.36 -1.01 26.48
N SER A 134 19.65 -0.97 26.79
CA SER A 134 20.32 0.23 27.31
C SER A 134 20.66 1.26 26.25
N THR A 135 21.08 0.82 25.06
CA THR A 135 21.69 1.70 24.04
C THR A 135 20.72 2.02 22.92
N HIS A 136 19.71 1.18 22.70
CA HIS A 136 18.85 1.18 21.52
C HIS A 136 19.61 1.06 20.20
N ASP A 137 20.89 0.63 20.21
CA ASP A 137 21.69 0.43 19.01
C ASP A 137 21.45 -0.96 18.43
N PHE A 138 20.43 -1.03 17.56
CA PHE A 138 20.05 -2.27 16.91
C PHE A 138 21.13 -2.79 15.93
N PHE A 139 21.90 -1.90 15.28
CA PHE A 139 22.95 -2.32 14.36
C PHE A 139 24.10 -2.98 15.10
N LEU A 140 24.48 -2.42 16.25
CA LEU A 140 25.47 -3.02 17.14
C LEU A 140 24.98 -4.39 17.62
N PHE A 141 23.72 -4.48 18.05
CA PHE A 141 23.13 -5.76 18.47
C PHE A 141 23.19 -6.84 17.38
N VAL A 142 22.76 -6.52 16.15
CA VAL A 142 22.82 -7.46 15.01
C VAL A 142 24.26 -7.91 14.74
N LYS A 143 25.22 -6.98 14.85
CA LYS A 143 26.65 -7.31 14.72
C LYS A 143 27.13 -8.26 15.83
N ARG A 144 26.76 -8.00 17.08
CA ARG A 144 27.08 -8.88 18.23
C ARG A 144 26.48 -10.27 18.07
N MET A 145 25.23 -10.36 17.62
CA MET A 145 24.58 -11.65 17.35
C MET A 145 25.34 -12.44 16.29
N LYS A 146 25.84 -11.78 15.23
CA LYS A 146 26.68 -12.43 14.22
C LYS A 146 27.99 -12.96 14.82
N GLU A 147 28.68 -12.15 15.63
CA GLU A 147 29.92 -12.57 16.32
C GLU A 147 29.66 -13.83 17.17
N LEU A 148 28.56 -13.85 17.94
CA LEU A 148 28.17 -15.01 18.75
C LEU A 148 27.86 -16.26 17.91
N PHE A 149 27.25 -16.10 16.74
CA PHE A 149 26.98 -17.22 15.84
C PHE A 149 28.26 -17.77 15.19
N GLU A 150 29.23 -16.91 14.86
CA GLU A 150 30.54 -17.31 14.34
C GLU A 150 31.33 -18.11 15.39
N GLU A 151 31.31 -17.67 16.66
CA GLU A 151 31.91 -18.40 17.78
C GLU A 151 31.27 -19.77 17.99
N GLU A 152 29.93 -19.84 17.95
CA GLU A 152 29.20 -21.09 18.09
C GLU A 152 29.46 -22.05 16.92
N SER A 153 29.59 -21.55 15.70
CA SER A 153 29.99 -22.35 14.52
C SER A 153 31.36 -22.98 14.72
N ALA A 154 32.34 -22.15 15.12
CA ALA A 154 33.70 -22.61 15.37
C ALA A 154 33.77 -23.66 16.50
N ARG A 155 32.93 -23.52 17.55
CA ARG A 155 32.83 -24.49 18.63
C ARG A 155 32.31 -25.84 18.14
N LYS A 156 31.19 -25.85 17.41
CA LYS A 156 30.59 -27.09 16.86
C LYS A 156 31.51 -27.83 15.91
N GLN A 157 32.31 -27.12 15.11
CA GLN A 157 33.28 -27.74 14.21
C GLN A 157 34.41 -28.45 14.97
N LYS A 158 34.90 -27.87 16.07
CA LYS A 158 35.95 -28.51 16.90
C LYS A 158 35.44 -29.77 17.59
N GLU A 159 34.20 -29.75 18.06
CA GLU A 159 33.54 -30.91 18.68
C GLU A 159 33.43 -32.08 17.68
N ASN A 160 33.05 -31.81 16.42
CA ASN A 160 32.93 -32.82 15.36
C ASN A 160 34.26 -33.42 14.86
N ILE A 161 35.41 -32.79 15.10
CA ILE A 161 36.74 -33.33 14.72
C ILE A 161 37.29 -34.27 15.80
N THR A 162 36.71 -34.24 17.00
CA THR A 162 37.22 -34.97 18.17
C THR A 162 36.45 -36.28 18.43
N GLU A 163 35.41 -36.58 17.63
CA GLU A 163 34.69 -37.87 17.58
C GLU A 163 35.20 -38.76 16.43
#